data_AF-A0A2J0LEQ9-F1
#
_entry.id   AF-A0A2J0LEQ9-F1
#
_cell.length_a   1.000
_cell.length_b   1.000
_cell.length_c   1.000
_cell.angle_alpha   90.00
_cell.angle_beta   90.00
_cell.angle_gamma   90.00
#
_symmetry.space_group_name_H-M   'P 1'
#
loop_
_entity.id
_entity.type
_entity.pdbx_description
1 polymer ?
#
loop_
_entity_poly.entity_id
_entity_poly.type
_entity_poly.pdbx_seq_one_letter_code
_entity_poly.pdbx_strand_id
1 'polypeptide(L)'
;ARDAFQKTVDDYPNSVWAKQARYQLALTDKKRSMEYAHDSKTGQEAIEQFEQVIEMNPEASEEARKNIDELRFNEARHQFEVGVFYEKQEKYNAAKMYYQKVIDRYPQTSWAKDAAGKIEALPKP
;
A
#
# COMPACT_ATOMS: atom_id res chain seq x y z
N ALA A 1 14.42 -9.62 -14.59
CA ALA A 1 14.53 -10.23 -13.23
C ALA A 1 13.19 -10.83 -12.79
N ARG A 2 12.09 -10.06 -12.79
CA ARG A 2 10.71 -10.52 -12.47
C ARG A 2 10.30 -11.81 -13.19
N ASP A 3 10.47 -11.85 -14.52
CA ASP A 3 10.03 -12.99 -15.33
C ASP A 3 10.75 -14.31 -15.01
N ALA A 4 11.99 -14.24 -14.53
CA ALA A 4 12.75 -15.43 -14.13
C ALA A 4 12.26 -16.00 -12.80
N PHE A 5 11.83 -15.14 -11.88
CA PHE A 5 11.26 -15.56 -10.59
C PHE A 5 9.83 -16.07 -10.75
N GLN A 6 9.01 -15.41 -11.58
CA GLN A 6 7.65 -15.85 -11.89
C GLN A 6 7.64 -17.28 -12.43
N LYS A 7 8.53 -17.56 -13.38
CA LYS A 7 8.67 -18.90 -13.97
C LYS A 7 9.07 -19.98 -12.95
N THR A 8 9.91 -19.64 -11.97
CA THR A 8 10.32 -20.57 -10.91
C THR A 8 9.16 -20.89 -9.95
N VAL A 9 8.27 -19.91 -9.71
CA VAL A 9 7.05 -20.10 -8.91
C VAL A 9 6.03 -20.97 -9.64
N ASP A 10 5.91 -20.79 -10.95
CA ASP A 10 4.97 -21.53 -11.79
C ASP A 10 5.41 -23.00 -11.99
N ASP A 11 6.73 -23.24 -12.18
CA ASP A 11 7.28 -24.58 -12.44
C ASP A 11 7.43 -25.43 -11.16
N TYR A 12 7.65 -24.82 -9.98
CA TYR A 12 7.95 -25.54 -8.73
C TYR A 12 7.24 -24.95 -7.49
N PRO A 13 5.90 -24.87 -7.49
CA PRO A 13 5.12 -24.06 -6.55
C PRO A 13 5.29 -24.42 -5.06
N ASN A 14 5.68 -25.67 -4.74
CA ASN A 14 5.85 -26.17 -3.37
C ASN A 14 7.32 -26.27 -2.91
N SER A 15 8.27 -25.77 -3.71
CA SER A 15 9.70 -25.86 -3.40
C SER A 15 10.18 -24.69 -2.52
N VAL A 16 11.29 -24.91 -1.81
CA VAL A 16 11.98 -23.86 -1.02
C VAL A 16 12.45 -22.71 -1.92
N TRP A 17 12.74 -23.01 -3.19
CA TRP A 17 13.13 -22.04 -4.22
C TRP A 17 11.96 -21.16 -4.67
N ALA A 18 10.74 -21.69 -4.74
CA ALA A 18 9.54 -20.89 -5.02
C ALA A 18 9.23 -19.92 -3.88
N LYS A 19 9.50 -20.28 -2.62
CA LYS A 19 9.38 -19.37 -1.48
C LYS A 19 10.34 -18.18 -1.59
N GLN A 20 11.61 -18.44 -1.91
CA GLN A 20 12.60 -17.38 -2.12
C GLN A 20 12.29 -16.54 -3.37
N ALA A 21 11.82 -17.16 -4.46
CA ALA A 21 11.44 -16.46 -5.68
C ALA A 21 10.23 -15.52 -5.47
N ARG A 22 9.21 -15.95 -4.70
CA ARG A 22 8.07 -15.10 -4.31
C ARG A 22 8.51 -13.89 -3.48
N TYR A 23 9.45 -14.09 -2.55
CA TYR A 23 10.00 -12.99 -1.75
C TYR A 23 10.75 -11.97 -2.62
N GLN A 24 11.58 -12.44 -3.56
CA GLN A 24 12.30 -11.56 -4.50
C GLN A 24 11.36 -10.84 -5.48
N LEU A 25 10.25 -11.47 -5.87
CA LEU A 25 9.18 -10.80 -6.63
C LEU A 25 8.54 -9.67 -5.82
N ALA A 26 8.16 -9.93 -4.57
CA ALA A 26 7.57 -8.92 -3.69
C ALA A 26 8.51 -7.73 -3.46
N LEU A 27 9.82 -7.97 -3.27
CA LEU A 27 10.81 -6.90 -3.14
C LEU A 27 11.00 -6.10 -4.43
N THR A 28 10.98 -6.78 -5.59
CA THR A 28 11.07 -6.12 -6.90
C THR A 28 9.86 -5.24 -7.16
N ASP A 29 8.66 -5.74 -6.85
CA ASP A 29 7.40 -5.01 -7.02
C ASP A 29 7.28 -3.86 -5.98
N LYS A 30 7.75 -4.05 -4.74
CA LYS A 30 7.90 -2.97 -3.73
C LYS A 30 8.81 -1.86 -4.25
N LYS A 31 9.99 -2.20 -4.76
CA LYS A 31 10.94 -1.22 -5.31
C LYS A 31 10.35 -0.45 -6.49
N ARG A 32 9.65 -1.15 -7.40
CA ARG A 32 8.95 -0.52 -8.52
C ARG A 32 7.81 0.38 -8.05
N SER A 33 7.05 -0.03 -7.03
CA SER A 33 6.00 0.79 -6.43
C SER A 33 6.55 2.07 -5.77
N MET A 34 7.76 2.02 -5.21
CA MET A 34 8.43 3.19 -4.63
C MET A 34 9.04 4.12 -5.70
N GLU A 35 9.52 3.57 -6.82
CA GLU A 35 10.03 4.38 -7.95
C GLU A 35 8.91 4.99 -8.81
N TYR A 36 7.77 4.31 -8.93
CA TYR A 36 6.62 4.75 -9.72
C TYR A 36 5.42 5.00 -8.80
N ALA A 37 5.47 6.07 -8.01
CA ALA A 37 4.40 6.56 -7.13
C ALA A 37 3.07 6.89 -7.86
N HIS A 38 2.91 6.52 -9.13
CA HIS A 38 1.74 6.75 -9.96
C HIS A 38 0.83 5.52 -10.10
N ASP A 39 1.26 4.31 -9.73
CA ASP A 39 0.47 3.10 -9.95
C ASP A 39 0.04 2.47 -8.62
N SER A 40 -1.00 3.08 -8.02
CA SER A 40 -1.70 2.61 -6.79
C SER A 40 -2.13 1.13 -6.87
N LYS A 41 -2.22 0.58 -8.09
CA LYS A 41 -2.50 -0.83 -8.37
C LYS A 41 -1.41 -1.77 -7.83
N THR A 42 -0.13 -1.40 -7.97
CA THR A 42 1.01 -2.22 -7.50
C THR A 42 1.08 -2.32 -5.97
N GLY A 43 0.68 -1.25 -5.27
CA GLY A 43 0.67 -1.22 -3.80
C GLY A 43 -0.44 -2.11 -3.21
N GLN A 44 -1.62 -2.11 -3.81
CA GLN A 44 -2.71 -3.00 -3.41
C GLN A 44 -2.37 -4.47 -3.69
N GLU A 45 -1.84 -4.77 -4.88
CA GLU A 45 -1.38 -6.12 -5.23
C GLU A 45 -0.31 -6.61 -4.23
N ALA A 46 0.63 -5.76 -3.82
CA ALA A 46 1.64 -6.12 -2.82
C ALA A 46 1.03 -6.43 -1.45
N ILE A 47 0.03 -5.66 -0.99
CA ILE A 47 -0.66 -5.92 0.27
C ILE A 47 -1.37 -7.29 0.21
N GLU A 48 -2.12 -7.56 -0.86
CA GLU A 48 -2.81 -8.84 -1.05
C GLU A 48 -1.85 -10.04 -1.02
N GLN A 49 -0.69 -9.91 -1.66
CA GLN A 49 0.35 -10.95 -1.65
C GLN A 49 0.92 -11.18 -0.24
N PHE A 50 1.16 -10.11 0.54
CA PHE A 50 1.62 -10.27 1.91
C PHE A 50 0.55 -10.86 2.83
N GLU A 51 -0.73 -10.55 2.62
CA GLU A 51 -1.85 -11.14 3.36
C GLU A 51 -1.92 -12.67 3.13
N GLN A 52 -1.73 -13.13 1.89
CA GLN A 52 -1.62 -14.57 1.59
C GLN A 52 -0.42 -15.24 2.27
N VAL A 53 0.73 -14.55 2.36
CA VAL A 53 1.91 -15.07 3.08
C VAL A 53 1.60 -15.27 4.56
N ILE A 54 0.86 -14.35 5.18
CA ILE A 54 0.44 -14.46 6.59
C ILE A 54 -0.47 -15.66 6.80
N GLU A 55 -1.42 -15.90 5.90
CA GLU A 55 -2.33 -17.04 5.98
C GLU A 55 -1.61 -18.39 5.81
N MET A 56 -0.62 -18.44 4.91
CA MET A 56 0.08 -19.69 4.57
C MET A 56 1.29 -19.99 5.47
N ASN A 57 1.91 -18.97 6.08
CA ASN A 57 3.13 -19.13 6.88
C ASN A 57 3.07 -18.27 8.17
N PRO A 58 2.51 -18.83 9.26
CA PRO A 58 2.40 -18.12 10.54
C PRO A 58 3.74 -17.62 11.11
N GLU A 59 4.85 -18.29 10.79
CA GLU A 59 6.20 -17.92 11.25
C GLU A 59 6.77 -16.68 10.52
N ALA A 60 6.41 -16.46 9.25
CA ALA A 60 6.83 -15.28 8.47
C ALA A 60 5.91 -14.06 8.68
N SER A 61 4.92 -14.21 9.56
CA SER A 61 3.79 -13.29 9.65
C SER A 61 4.15 -11.93 10.26
N GLU A 62 5.19 -11.84 11.10
CA GLU A 62 5.61 -10.56 11.69
C GLU A 62 6.25 -9.62 10.65
N GLU A 63 7.15 -10.16 9.83
CA GLU A 63 7.82 -9.37 8.78
C GLU A 63 6.86 -9.00 7.64
N ALA A 64 5.96 -9.91 7.27
CA ALA A 64 4.89 -9.61 6.31
C ALA A 64 3.95 -8.51 6.84
N ARG A 65 3.57 -8.55 8.12
CA ARG A 65 2.78 -7.49 8.75
C ARG A 65 3.49 -6.14 8.74
N LYS A 66 4.79 -6.09 9.09
CA LYS A 66 5.58 -4.85 9.02
C LYS A 66 5.60 -4.25 7.62
N ASN A 67 5.76 -5.08 6.59
CA ASN A 67 5.73 -4.61 5.19
C ASN A 67 4.33 -4.11 4.79
N ILE A 68 3.25 -4.78 5.21
CA ILE A 68 1.88 -4.32 4.99
C ILE A 68 1.66 -2.95 5.65
N ASP A 69 2.10 -2.78 6.90
CA ASP A 69 1.94 -1.52 7.63
C ASP A 69 2.72 -0.39 6.96
N GLU A 70 3.95 -0.64 6.50
CA GLU A 70 4.76 0.33 5.77
C GLU A 70 4.10 0.73 4.44
N LEU A 71 3.59 -0.24 3.66
CA LEU A 71 2.89 0.04 2.41
C LEU A 71 1.62 0.86 2.65
N ARG A 72 0.80 0.48 3.63
CA ARG A 72 -0.41 1.20 4.00
C ARG A 72 -0.09 2.62 4.48
N PHE A 73 0.97 2.79 5.27
CA PHE A 73 1.42 4.10 5.73
C PHE A 73 1.84 5.02 4.56
N ASN A 74 2.60 4.49 3.61
CA ASN A 74 3.07 5.25 2.46
C ASN A 74 1.93 5.64 1.51
N GLU A 75 1.00 4.72 1.24
CA GLU A 75 -0.16 5.01 0.40
C GLU A 75 -1.10 6.01 1.09
N ALA A 76 -1.33 5.87 2.40
CA ALA A 76 -2.09 6.84 3.19
C ALA A 76 -1.49 8.25 3.12
N ARG A 77 -0.16 8.35 3.27
CA ARG A 77 0.57 9.61 3.11
C ARG A 77 0.36 10.21 1.73
N HIS A 78 0.50 9.42 0.67
CA HIS A 78 0.35 9.90 -0.70
C HIS A 78 -1.06 10.46 -0.95
N GLN A 79 -2.10 9.71 -0.58
CA GLN A 79 -3.49 10.17 -0.73
C GLN A 79 -3.77 11.42 0.11
N PHE A 80 -3.19 11.54 1.31
CA PHE A 80 -3.29 12.74 2.14
C PHE A 80 -2.62 13.95 1.47
N GLU A 81 -1.41 13.79 0.91
CA GLU A 81 -0.72 14.86 0.19
C GLU A 81 -1.51 15.35 -1.04
N VAL A 82 -2.20 14.44 -1.75
CA VAL A 82 -3.12 14.81 -2.83
C VAL A 82 -4.32 15.61 -2.29
N GLY A 83 -4.88 15.22 -1.14
CA GLY A 83 -5.90 16.00 -0.45
C GLY A 83 -5.44 17.43 -0.12
N VAL A 84 -4.24 17.58 0.41
CA VAL A 84 -3.62 18.88 0.71
C VAL A 84 -3.42 19.71 -0.56
N PHE A 85 -3.03 19.09 -1.66
CA PHE A 85 -2.87 19.76 -2.95
C PHE A 85 -4.20 20.34 -3.47
N TYR A 86 -5.31 19.62 -3.32
CA TYR A 86 -6.65 20.13 -3.67
C TYR A 86 -7.15 21.19 -2.68
N GLU A 87 -6.86 21.04 -1.39
CA GLU A 87 -7.19 22.03 -0.35
C GLU A 87 -6.53 23.38 -0.65
N LYS A 88 -5.24 23.38 -1.01
CA LYS A 88 -4.49 24.59 -1.40
C LYS A 88 -5.02 25.30 -2.65
N GLN A 89 -5.77 24.59 -3.49
CA GLN A 89 -6.46 25.14 -4.67
C GLN A 89 -7.91 25.52 -4.37
N GLU A 90 -8.32 25.50 -3.10
CA GLU A 90 -9.68 25.78 -2.65
C GLU A 90 -10.74 24.80 -3.23
N LYS A 91 -10.28 23.66 -3.75
CA LYS A 91 -11.14 22.58 -4.27
C LYS A 91 -11.54 21.65 -3.13
N TYR A 92 -12.31 22.19 -2.18
CA TYR A 92 -12.60 21.53 -0.90
C TYR A 92 -13.34 20.20 -1.03
N ASN A 93 -14.25 20.06 -2.02
CA ASN A 93 -14.92 18.78 -2.28
C ASN A 93 -13.95 17.67 -2.71
N ALA A 94 -12.98 18.02 -3.57
CA ALA A 94 -11.94 17.09 -4.00
C ALA A 94 -11.01 16.75 -2.83
N ALA A 95 -10.56 17.76 -2.07
CA ALA A 95 -9.74 17.56 -0.87
C ALA A 95 -10.41 16.59 0.13
N LYS A 96 -11.70 16.83 0.44
CA LYS A 96 -12.51 15.97 1.31
C LYS A 96 -12.57 14.53 0.81
N MET A 97 -12.73 14.32 -0.49
CA MET A 97 -12.77 12.97 -1.08
C MET A 97 -11.46 12.20 -0.83
N TYR A 98 -10.30 12.86 -1.01
CA TYR A 98 -9.00 12.22 -0.77
C TYR A 98 -8.76 11.97 0.72
N TYR A 99 -9.10 12.92 1.59
CA TYR A 99 -9.02 12.70 3.04
C TYR A 99 -9.94 11.56 3.50
N GLN A 100 -11.16 11.48 2.98
CA GLN A 100 -12.09 10.39 3.31
C GLN A 100 -11.52 9.04 2.86
N LYS A 101 -10.89 8.99 1.67
CA LYS A 101 -10.22 7.78 1.19
C LYS A 101 -9.12 7.30 2.14
N VAL A 102 -8.37 8.22 2.75
CA VAL A 102 -7.34 7.88 3.75
C VAL A 102 -7.98 7.24 4.97
N ILE A 103 -9.07 7.81 5.48
CA ILE A 103 -9.81 7.31 6.64
C ILE A 103 -10.38 5.92 6.36
N ASP A 104 -11.03 5.74 5.21
CA ASP A 104 -11.76 4.51 4.88
C ASP A 104 -10.81 3.34 4.60
N ARG A 105 -9.68 3.60 3.91
CA ARG A 105 -8.77 2.54 3.44
C ARG A 105 -7.59 2.29 4.37
N TYR A 106 -7.17 3.29 5.15
CA TYR A 106 -5.99 3.19 6.00
C TYR A 106 -6.27 3.63 7.45
N PRO A 107 -7.36 3.14 8.09
CA PRO A 107 -7.81 3.62 9.41
C PRO A 107 -6.78 3.40 10.53
N GLN A 108 -5.89 2.41 10.38
CA GLN A 108 -4.82 2.11 11.33
C GLN A 108 -3.62 3.07 11.26
N THR A 109 -3.54 3.95 10.25
CA THR A 109 -2.41 4.87 10.07
C THR A 109 -2.65 6.19 10.81
N SER A 110 -1.58 6.87 11.24
CA SER A 110 -1.70 8.22 11.82
C SER A 110 -2.33 9.22 10.85
N TRP A 111 -2.14 9.02 9.54
CA TRP A 111 -2.71 9.85 8.49
C TRP A 111 -4.24 9.83 8.47
N ALA A 112 -4.90 8.76 8.91
CA ALA A 112 -6.35 8.73 9.02
C ALA A 112 -6.86 9.74 10.06
N LYS A 113 -6.16 9.86 11.20
CA LYS A 113 -6.49 10.86 12.23
C LYS A 113 -6.26 12.28 11.71
N ASP A 114 -5.15 12.52 11.03
CA ASP A 114 -4.83 13.83 10.45
C ASP A 114 -5.83 14.21 9.35
N ALA A 115 -6.23 13.24 8.51
CA ALA A 115 -7.25 13.40 7.47
C ALA A 115 -8.62 13.76 8.06
N ALA A 116 -9.02 13.13 9.17
CA ALA A 116 -10.26 13.47 9.86
C ALA A 116 -10.24 14.92 10.35
N GLY A 117 -9.15 15.33 11.01
CA GLY A 117 -8.98 16.72 11.45
C GLY A 117 -8.98 17.72 10.29
N LYS A 118 -8.40 17.34 9.14
CA LYS A 118 -8.48 18.14 7.92
C LYS A 118 -9.92 18.31 7.42
N ILE A 119 -10.71 17.25 7.36
CA ILE A 119 -12.12 17.32 6.93
C ILE A 119 -12.93 18.25 7.83
N GLU A 120 -12.72 18.18 9.15
CA GLU A 120 -13.40 19.05 10.12
C GLU A 120 -13.04 20.53 9.95
N ALA A 121 -11.79 20.81 9.56
CA ALA A 121 -11.29 22.16 9.32
C ALA A 121 -11.68 22.74 7.94
N LEU A 122 -12.21 21.93 7.02
CA LEU A 122 -12.62 22.43 5.71
C LEU A 122 -13.80 23.41 5.84
N PRO A 123 -13.87 24.45 4.98
CA PRO A 123 -15.02 25.34 4.92
C PRO A 123 -16.31 24.55 4.67
N LYS A 124 -17.35 24.88 5.43
CA LYS A 124 -18.69 24.36 5.16
C LYS A 124 -19.21 24.98 3.86
N PRO A 125 -19.94 24.21 3.04
CA PRO A 125 -20.56 24.74 1.83
C PRO A 125 -21.55 25.87 2.12
#